data_AF-A0A165EPN2-F1
#
_entry.id   AF-A0A165EPN2-F1
#
_cell.length_a   1.000
_cell.length_b   1.000
_cell.length_c   1.000
_cell.angle_alpha   90.00
_cell.angle_beta   90.00
_cell.angle_gamma   90.00
#
_symmetry.space_group_name_H-M   'P 1'
#
loop_
_entity.id
_entity.type
_entity.pdbx_description
1 polymer ?
#
loop_
_entity_poly.entity_id
_entity_poly.type
_entity_poly.pdbx_seq_one_letter_code
_entity_poly.pdbx_strand_id
1 'polypeptide(L)'
;MAYGVHATLYITALTYLWSRRAQDWRWIVYASLVFAVASFGVGNAMQFSEMTYVDAACVEGSKLEGPGAYAALNGGVHPVTISRTAFALGCWLQDGLLLYRVWFIFDRSYIAV
;
A
#
# COMPACT_ATOMS: atom_id res chain seq x y z
N MET A 1 8.75 -0.22 0.26
CA MET A 1 8.35 -1.28 1.21
C MET A 1 8.98 -2.59 0.78
N ALA A 2 9.51 -3.39 1.71
CA ALA A 2 9.85 -4.77 1.39
C ALA A 2 8.55 -5.58 1.28
N TYR A 3 8.08 -5.83 0.05
CA TYR A 3 6.80 -6.49 -0.21
C TYR A 3 6.67 -7.85 0.50
N GLY A 4 7.77 -8.59 0.62
CA GLY A 4 7.82 -9.85 1.36
C GLY A 4 7.39 -9.72 2.83
N VAL A 5 7.80 -8.65 3.52
CA VAL A 5 7.38 -8.39 4.91
C VAL A 5 5.87 -8.13 4.97
N HIS A 6 5.33 -7.42 3.99
CA HIS A 6 3.90 -7.16 3.97
C HIS A 6 3.08 -8.43 3.73
N ALA A 7 3.55 -9.30 2.83
CA ALA A 7 2.93 -10.59 2.56
C ALA A 7 2.97 -11.52 3.79
N THR A 8 4.09 -11.61 4.49
CA THR A 8 4.19 -12.44 5.70
C THR A 8 3.29 -11.90 6.83
N LEU A 9 3.22 -10.59 7.02
CA LEU A 9 2.29 -9.97 7.97
C LEU A 9 0.83 -10.26 7.63
N TYR A 10 0.46 -10.22 6.35
CA TYR A 10 -0.90 -10.57 5.93
C TYR A 10 -1.22 -12.04 6.19
N ILE A 11 -0.33 -12.96 5.81
CA ILE A 11 -0.52 -14.40 6.00
C ILE A 11 -0.62 -14.75 7.49
N THR A 12 0.25 -14.18 8.33
CA THR A 12 0.21 -14.38 9.78
C THR A 12 -1.09 -13.84 10.37
N ALA A 13 -1.49 -12.61 10.03
CA ALA A 13 -2.75 -12.02 10.47
C ALA A 13 -3.96 -12.87 10.05
N LEU A 14 -3.97 -13.35 8.80
CA LEU A 14 -5.04 -14.20 8.29
C LEU A 14 -5.10 -15.53 9.04
N THR A 15 -3.97 -16.16 9.33
CA THR A 15 -3.88 -17.43 10.08
C THR A 15 -4.45 -17.25 11.49
N TYR A 16 -4.12 -16.16 12.17
CA TYR A 16 -4.68 -15.84 13.50
C TYR A 16 -6.18 -15.54 13.46
N LEU A 17 -6.68 -14.88 12.41
CA LEU A 17 -8.10 -14.62 12.25
C LEU A 17 -8.89 -15.90 11.94
N TRP A 18 -8.32 -16.78 11.11
CA TRP A 18 -8.97 -18.02 10.68
C TRP A 18 -9.06 -19.06 11.78
N SER A 19 -8.08 -19.09 12.70
CA SER A 19 -8.00 -20.01 13.84
C SER A 19 -8.92 -19.65 15.01
N ARG A 20 -9.64 -18.52 14.96
CA ARG A 20 -10.60 -18.14 16.00
C ARG A 20 -11.85 -19.02 15.95
N ARG A 21 -12.30 -19.47 17.13
CA ARG A 21 -13.51 -20.31 17.30
C ARG A 21 -14.79 -19.65 16.77
N ALA A 22 -14.89 -18.33 16.86
CA ALA A 22 -15.90 -17.52 16.19
C ALA A 22 -15.19 -16.61 15.20
N GLN A 23 -15.27 -16.94 13.92
CA GLN A 23 -14.63 -16.16 12.87
C GLN A 23 -15.38 -14.84 12.69
N ASP A 24 -14.67 -13.74 12.94
CA ASP A 24 -15.18 -12.41 12.63
C ASP A 24 -14.70 -12.03 11.23
N TRP A 25 -15.55 -12.34 10.24
CA TRP A 25 -15.28 -12.16 8.82
C TRP A 25 -14.98 -10.71 8.44
N ARG A 26 -15.44 -9.74 9.25
CA ARG A 26 -15.21 -8.30 9.01
C ARG A 26 -13.72 -7.98 9.03
N TRP A 27 -12.97 -8.58 9.96
CA TRP A 27 -11.52 -8.38 10.07
C TRP A 27 -10.74 -9.08 8.98
N ILE A 28 -11.23 -10.23 8.50
CA ILE A 28 -10.62 -10.93 7.37
C ILE A 28 -10.77 -10.08 6.12
N VAL A 29 -11.99 -9.62 5.81
CA VAL A 29 -12.26 -8.73 4.67
C VAL A 29 -11.43 -7.46 4.78
N TYR A 30 -11.37 -6.84 5.97
CA TYR A 30 -10.56 -5.66 6.21
C TYR A 30 -9.06 -5.89 5.93
N ALA A 31 -8.49 -6.97 6.47
CA ALA A 31 -7.08 -7.30 6.25
C ALA A 31 -6.78 -7.58 4.76
N SER A 32 -7.69 -8.27 4.07
CA SER A 32 -7.57 -8.54 2.63
C SER A 32 -7.65 -7.25 1.79
N LEU A 33 -8.52 -6.31 2.16
CA LEU A 33 -8.60 -5.00 1.49
C LEU A 33 -7.30 -4.20 1.66
N VAL A 34 -6.77 -4.13 2.88
CA VAL A 34 -5.49 -3.45 3.15
C VAL A 34 -4.36 -4.08 2.33
N PHE A 35 -4.30 -5.42 2.28
CA PHE A 35 -3.30 -6.14 1.51
C PHE A 35 -3.44 -5.91 0.00
N ALA A 36 -4.67 -5.91 -0.53
CA ALA A 36 -4.93 -5.66 -1.95
C ALA A 36 -4.51 -4.24 -2.36
N VAL A 37 -4.88 -3.23 -1.57
CA VAL A 37 -4.49 -1.83 -1.81
C VAL A 37 -2.97 -1.69 -1.83
N ALA A 38 -2.27 -2.27 -0.85
CA ALA A 38 -0.81 -2.21 -0.84
C ALA A 38 -0.17 -2.95 -2.03
N SER A 39 -0.75 -4.07 -2.46
CA SER A 39 -0.30 -4.81 -3.65
C SER A 39 -0.42 -3.98 -4.92
N PHE A 40 -1.54 -3.27 -5.12
CA PHE A 40 -1.67 -2.31 -6.23
C PHE A 40 -0.65 -1.18 -6.14
N GLY A 41 -0.43 -0.64 -4.94
CA GLY A 41 0.55 0.42 -4.70
C GLY A 41 1.96 0.03 -5.13
N VAL A 42 2.40 -1.15 -4.69
CA VAL A 42 3.73 -1.69 -5.01
C VAL A 42 3.85 -2.11 -6.47
N GLY A 43 2.85 -2.80 -7.02
CA GLY A 43 2.86 -3.26 -8.41
C GLY A 43 2.98 -2.11 -9.41
N ASN A 44 2.17 -1.06 -9.22
CA ASN A 44 2.24 0.11 -10.10
C ASN A 44 3.53 0.93 -9.89
N ALA A 45 4.10 0.97 -8.68
CA ALA A 45 5.41 1.58 -8.46
C ALA A 45 6.51 0.81 -9.18
N MET A 46 6.45 -0.52 -9.20
CA MET A 46 7.39 -1.37 -9.92
C MET A 46 7.27 -1.18 -11.42
N GLN A 47 6.05 -1.15 -11.95
CA GLN A 47 5.80 -0.83 -13.36
C GLN A 47 6.36 0.54 -13.75
N PHE A 48 6.12 1.58 -12.94
CA PHE A 48 6.70 2.89 -13.22
C PHE A 48 8.23 2.90 -13.17
N SER A 49 8.81 2.11 -12.26
CA SER A 49 10.26 1.96 -12.18
C SER A 49 10.82 1.27 -13.42
N GLU A 50 10.15 0.23 -13.92
CA GLU A 50 10.51 -0.43 -15.17
C GLU A 50 10.41 0.53 -16.37
N MET A 51 9.31 1.27 -16.51
CA MET A 51 9.20 2.32 -17.54
C MET A 51 10.33 3.35 -17.46
N THR A 52 10.72 3.75 -16.25
CA THR A 52 11.72 4.81 -16.01
C THR A 52 13.15 4.34 -16.27
N TYR A 53 13.48 3.09 -15.91
CA TYR A 53 14.86 2.59 -15.93
C TYR A 53 15.15 1.62 -17.08
N VAL A 54 14.12 1.02 -17.67
CA VAL A 54 14.24 0.07 -18.79
C VAL A 54 13.75 0.72 -20.06
N ASP A 55 12.46 1.07 -20.14
CA ASP A 55 11.86 1.56 -21.38
C ASP A 55 12.43 2.92 -21.81
N ALA A 56 12.49 3.88 -20.88
CA ALA A 56 13.05 5.20 -21.14
C ALA A 56 14.56 5.15 -21.43
N ALA A 57 15.27 4.12 -20.95
CA ALA A 57 16.68 3.91 -21.24
C ALA A 57 16.91 3.33 -22.65
N CYS A 58 15.93 2.58 -23.19
CA CYS A 58 15.99 1.96 -24.51
C CYS A 58 15.59 2.88 -25.68
N VAL A 59 14.99 4.05 -25.42
CA VAL A 59 14.69 5.04 -26.48
C VAL A 59 16.00 5.72 -26.92
N GLU A 60 16.56 5.20 -28.01
CA GLU A 60 17.85 5.48 -28.67
C GLU A 60 18.19 6.96 -28.99
N GLY A 61 17.41 7.94 -28.53
CA GLY A 61 17.65 9.38 -28.76
C GLY A 61 17.69 10.26 -27.50
N SER A 62 17.31 9.76 -26.31
CA SER A 62 17.16 10.60 -25.10
C SER A 62 18.44 10.74 -24.26
N LYS A 63 19.59 10.92 -24.92
CA LYS A 63 20.91 11.13 -24.28
C LYS A 63 21.01 12.35 -23.34
N LEU A 64 19.91 13.05 -23.01
CA LEU A 64 19.93 14.32 -22.29
C LEU A 64 19.11 14.40 -21.00
N GLU A 65 18.35 13.39 -20.59
CA GLU A 65 17.41 13.60 -19.47
C GLU A 65 17.44 12.52 -18.36
N GLY A 66 17.73 11.26 -18.68
CA GLY A 66 17.91 10.22 -17.67
C GLY A 66 16.67 9.92 -16.80
N PRO A 67 16.78 8.97 -15.86
CA PRO A 67 15.65 8.52 -15.04
C PRO A 67 14.96 9.63 -14.25
N GLY A 68 15.72 10.63 -13.80
CA GLY A 68 15.21 11.74 -13.00
C GLY A 68 14.28 12.66 -13.78
N ALA A 69 14.62 13.00 -15.02
CA ALA A 69 13.77 13.85 -15.86
C ALA A 69 12.54 13.09 -16.35
N TYR A 70 12.67 11.80 -16.72
CA TYR A 70 11.51 10.97 -17.04
C TYR A 70 10.51 10.93 -15.86
N ALA A 71 11.01 10.77 -14.64
CA ALA A 71 10.16 10.76 -13.45
C ALA A 71 9.47 12.11 -13.19
N ALA A 72 10.15 13.23 -13.48
CA ALA A 72 9.58 14.57 -13.33
C ALA A 72 8.48 14.86 -14.36
N LEU A 73 8.71 14.48 -15.62
CA LEU A 73 7.75 14.66 -16.72
C LEU A 73 6.55 13.72 -16.61
N ASN A 74 6.79 12.48 -16.17
CA ASN A 74 5.76 11.44 -16.10
C ASN A 74 5.21 11.23 -14.68
N GLY A 75 5.42 12.18 -13.76
CA GLY A 75 4.96 12.06 -12.38
C GLY A 75 3.43 12.01 -12.20
N GLY A 76 2.65 12.21 -13.27
CA GLY A 76 1.19 12.11 -13.29
C GLY A 76 0.63 10.94 -14.11
N VAL A 77 1.46 10.10 -14.72
CA VAL A 77 0.99 8.96 -15.52
C VAL A 77 0.27 7.93 -14.66
N HIS A 78 -0.61 7.14 -15.28
CA HIS A 78 -1.52 6.23 -14.60
C HIS A 78 -0.84 5.35 -13.52
N PRO A 79 0.28 4.66 -13.77
CA PRO A 79 0.97 3.87 -12.74
C PRO A 79 1.35 4.67 -11.48
N VAL A 80 1.93 5.86 -11.64
CA VAL A 80 2.34 6.70 -10.50
C VAL A 80 1.13 7.15 -9.70
N THR A 81 0.09 7.61 -10.40
CA THR A 81 -1.13 8.10 -9.75
C THR A 81 -1.84 6.99 -8.97
N ILE A 82 -1.98 5.80 -9.57
CA ILE A 82 -2.56 4.63 -8.89
C ILE A 82 -1.70 4.21 -7.68
N SER A 83 -0.38 4.23 -7.84
CA SER A 83 0.52 3.87 -6.74
C SER A 83 0.38 4.82 -5.55
N ARG A 84 0.39 6.14 -5.80
CA ARG A 84 0.23 7.17 -4.77
C ARG A 84 -1.14 7.11 -4.09
N THR A 85 -2.21 6.95 -4.86
CA THR A 85 -3.56 6.84 -4.28
C THR A 85 -3.70 5.57 -3.46
N ALA A 86 -3.16 4.45 -3.92
CA ALA A 86 -3.14 3.21 -3.17
C ALA A 86 -2.39 3.35 -1.84
N PHE A 87 -1.21 3.99 -1.83
CA PHE A 87 -0.49 4.24 -0.57
C PHE A 87 -1.24 5.19 0.36
N ALA A 88 -1.85 6.26 -0.17
CA ALA A 88 -2.66 7.17 0.63
C ALA A 88 -3.87 6.46 1.28
N LEU A 89 -4.59 5.64 0.51
CA LEU A 89 -5.69 4.82 1.03
C LEU A 89 -5.20 3.79 2.05
N GLY A 90 -4.04 3.17 1.80
CA GLY A 90 -3.40 2.23 2.72
C GLY A 90 -3.07 2.87 4.06
N CYS A 91 -2.45 4.06 4.06
CA CYS A 91 -2.19 4.84 5.28
C CYS A 91 -3.48 5.19 6.00
N TRP A 92 -4.49 5.68 5.27
CA TRP A 92 -5.77 6.04 5.87
C TRP A 92 -6.47 4.87 6.57
N LEU A 93 -6.46 3.68 5.95
CA LEU A 93 -6.96 2.46 6.58
C LEU A 93 -6.15 2.10 7.83
N GLN A 94 -4.82 2.14 7.76
CA GLN A 94 -3.97 1.83 8.91
C GLN A 94 -4.21 2.77 10.10
N ASP A 95 -4.33 4.08 9.83
CA ASP A 95 -4.63 5.09 10.83
C ASP A 95 -6.03 4.90 11.42
N GLY A 96 -7.02 4.59 10.58
CA GLY A 96 -8.39 4.27 11.02
C GLY A 96 -8.42 3.08 11.98
N LEU A 97 -7.62 2.04 11.73
CA LEU A 97 -7.51 0.90 12.64
C LEU A 97 -6.85 1.27 13.97
N LEU A 98 -5.82 2.13 13.94
CA LEU A 98 -5.17 2.61 15.16
C LEU A 98 -6.14 3.45 16.00
N LEU A 99 -6.87 4.36 15.38
CA LEU A 99 -7.90 5.17 16.06
C LEU A 99 -9.00 4.28 16.66
N TYR A 100 -9.47 3.26 15.92
CA TYR A 100 -10.42 2.29 16.44
C TYR A 100 -9.90 1.56 17.69
N ARG A 101 -8.63 1.12 17.68
CA ARG A 101 -8.01 0.47 18.83
C ARG A 101 -7.89 1.39 20.03
N VAL A 102 -7.45 2.63 19.82
CA VAL A 102 -7.36 3.64 20.88
C VAL A 102 -8.74 3.89 21.48
N TRP A 103 -9.75 4.11 20.65
CA TRP A 103 -11.12 4.31 21.09
C TRP A 103 -11.67 3.13 21.91
N PHE A 104 -11.35 1.89 21.53
CA PHE A 104 -11.74 0.71 22.29
C PHE A 104 -10.99 0.59 23.63
N ILE A 105 -9.69 0.90 23.67
CA ILE A 105 -8.86 0.84 24.89
C ILE A 105 -9.36 1.84 25.94
N PHE A 106 -9.74 3.05 25.52
CA PHE A 106 -10.26 4.09 26.42
C PHE A 106 -11.77 3.92 26.73
N ASP A 107 -12.32 2.72 26.60
CA ASP A 107 -13.75 2.41 26.83
C ASP A 107 -14.70 3.39 26.13
N ARG A 108 -14.38 3.74 24.88
CA ARG A 108 -15.15 4.69 24.06
C ARG A 108 -15.21 6.11 24.63
N SER A 109 -14.41 6.42 25.64
CA SER A 109 -14.22 7.78 26.17
C SER A 109 -13.42 8.63 25.18
N TYR A 110 -13.94 9.82 24.89
CA TYR A 110 -13.23 10.86 24.14
C TYR A 110 -12.27 11.66 25.04
N ILE A 111 -12.23 11.37 26.34
CA ILE A 111 -11.35 11.99 27.33
C ILE A 111 -10.38 10.91 27.79
N ALA A 112 -9.08 11.09 27.50
CA ALA A 112 -8.02 10.31 28.12
C ALA A 112 -7.83 10.87 29.54
N VAL A 113 -8.55 10.30 30.51
CA VAL A 113 -8.34 10.54 31.95
C VAL A 113 -7.33 9.54 32.48
#